data_AF-A0A258BQS4-F1
#
_entry.id   AF-A0A258BQS4-F1
#
_cell.length_a   1.000
_cell.length_b   1.000
_cell.length_c   1.000
_cell.angle_alpha   90.00
_cell.angle_beta   90.00
_cell.angle_gamma   90.00
#
_symmetry.space_group_name_H-M   'P 1'
#
loop_
_entity.id
_entity.type
_entity.pdbx_description
1 polymer ?
#
loop_
_entity_poly.entity_id
_entity_poly.type
_entity_poly.pdbx_seq_one_letter_code
_entity_poly.pdbx_strand_id
1 'polypeptide(L)' 'RILRKELEAQGIKVVDLEDDFKGVANTYRVSDGHWTELGTEIAAKRLAAALAKMREAR' A
#
# COMPACT_ATOMS: atom_id res chain seq x y z
N ARG A 1 -11.00 5.29 -3.08
CA ARG A 1 -11.50 6.44 -2.27
C ARG A 1 -12.71 6.14 -1.37
N ILE A 2 -13.79 5.50 -1.86
CA ILE A 2 -14.97 5.15 -1.01
C ILE A 2 -14.61 4.04 -0.01
N LEU A 3 -14.04 2.93 -0.50
CA LEU A 3 -13.58 1.82 0.34
C LEU A 3 -12.68 2.25 1.50
N ARG A 4 -11.69 3.12 1.24
CA ARG A 4 -10.83 3.68 2.28
C ARG A 4 -11.64 4.34 3.39
N LYS A 5 -12.60 5.21 3.04
CA LYS A 5 -13.44 5.91 4.02
C LYS A 5 -14.29 4.94 4.83
N GLU A 6 -14.82 3.90 4.19
CA GLU A 6 -15.63 2.88 4.86
C GLU A 6 -14.79 2.06 5.87
N LEU A 7 -13.56 1.69 5.51
CA LEU A 7 -12.62 1.01 6.40
C LEU A 7 -12.22 1.91 7.58
N GLU A 8 -11.90 3.18 7.31
CA GLU A 8 -11.56 4.15 8.35
C GLU A 8 -12.73 4.41 9.31
N ALA A 9 -13.97 4.45 8.83
CA ALA A 9 -15.17 4.56 9.65
C ALA A 9 -15.38 3.36 10.60
N GLN A 10 -14.83 2.19 10.25
CA GLN A 10 -14.81 0.99 11.10
C GLN A 10 -13.60 0.96 12.05
N GLY A 11 -12.80 2.02 12.12
CA GLY A 11 -11.61 2.10 12.94
C GLY A 11 -10.39 1.37 12.36
N ILE A 12 -10.46 0.92 11.11
CA ILE A 12 -9.34 0.26 10.43
C ILE A 12 -8.40 1.33 9.88
N LYS A 13 -7.13 1.30 10.31
CA LYS A 13 -6.08 2.15 9.75
C LYS A 13 -5.70 1.66 8.36
N VAL A 14 -5.90 2.48 7.34
CA VAL A 14 -5.58 2.14 5.94
C VAL A 14 -4.21 2.69 5.57
N VAL A 15 -3.33 1.80 5.09
CA VAL A 15 -2.11 2.18 4.35
C VAL A 15 -2.43 2.08 2.87
N ASP A 16 -2.69 3.22 2.25
CA ASP A 16 -2.96 3.28 0.82
C ASP A 16 -1.65 3.32 0.03
N LEU A 17 -1.62 2.53 -1.03
CA LEU A 17 -0.48 2.33 -1.93
C LEU A 17 -0.75 2.91 -3.33
N GLU A 18 -1.93 3.49 -3.60
CA GLU A 18 -2.34 3.92 -4.94
C GLU A 18 -1.28 4.84 -5.59
N ASP A 19 -0.86 5.88 -4.88
CA ASP A 19 0.15 6.83 -5.37
C ASP A 19 1.56 6.23 -5.42
N ASP A 20 1.87 5.22 -4.60
CA ASP A 20 3.16 4.53 -4.61
C ASP A 20 3.35 3.68 -5.88
N PHE A 21 2.25 3.19 -6.48
CA PHE A 21 2.27 2.38 -7.70
C PHE A 21 1.98 3.17 -8.98
N LYS A 22 1.30 4.32 -8.86
CA LYS A 22 0.81 5.09 -10.01
C LYS A 22 1.96 5.53 -10.93
N GLY A 23 1.89 5.11 -12.19
CA GLY A 23 2.89 5.45 -13.20
C GLY A 23 4.21 4.69 -13.08
N VAL A 24 4.34 3.76 -12.13
CA VAL A 24 5.54 2.92 -11.99
C VAL A 24 5.38 1.67 -12.85
N ALA A 25 6.17 1.61 -13.93
CA ALA A 25 6.19 0.47 -14.83
C ALA A 25 6.71 -0.80 -14.14
N ASN A 26 6.32 -1.97 -14.66
CA ASN A 26 6.82 -3.28 -14.21
C ASN A 26 6.56 -3.61 -12.72
N THR A 27 5.53 -3.01 -12.12
CA THR A 27 5.08 -3.33 -10.74
C THR A 27 4.08 -4.48 -10.69
N TYR A 28 3.48 -4.83 -11.83
CA TYR A 28 2.54 -5.92 -11.99
C TYR A 28 2.95 -6.84 -13.13
N ARG A 29 2.72 -8.14 -12.96
CA ARG A 29 2.81 -9.11 -14.05
C ARG A 29 1.57 -8.99 -14.93
N VAL A 30 1.78 -8.95 -16.24
CA VAL A 30 0.69 -8.80 -17.23
C VAL A 30 -0.25 -10.01 -17.21
N SER A 31 0.27 -11.21 -16.93
CA SER A 31 -0.48 -12.46 -17.02
C SER A 31 -1.53 -12.67 -15.94
N ASP A 32 -1.30 -12.13 -14.73
CA ASP A 32 -2.11 -12.47 -13.55
C ASP A 32 -2.39 -11.28 -12.62
N GLY A 33 -1.80 -10.11 -12.88
CA GLY A 33 -1.97 -8.94 -12.02
C GLY A 33 -1.34 -9.09 -10.64
N HIS A 34 -0.54 -10.13 -10.39
CA HIS A 34 0.28 -10.18 -9.18
C HIS A 34 1.38 -9.14 -9.25
N TRP A 35 1.79 -8.63 -8.08
CA TRP A 35 2.99 -7.81 -8.02
C TRP A 35 4.21 -8.57 -8.53
N THR A 36 5.07 -7.85 -9.23
CA THR A 36 6.44 -8.29 -9.47
C THR A 36 7.25 -8.18 -8.17
N GLU A 37 8.52 -8.56 -8.23
CA GLU A 37 9.44 -8.30 -7.12
C GLU A 37 9.53 -6.80 -6.80
N LEU A 38 9.61 -5.94 -7.84
CA LEU A 38 9.60 -4.49 -7.67
C LEU A 38 8.32 -3.99 -6.99
N GLY A 39 7.15 -4.44 -7.43
CA GLY A 39 5.88 -4.06 -6.80
C GLY A 39 5.83 -4.49 -5.33
N THR A 40 6.30 -5.69 -5.03
CA THR A 40 6.38 -6.22 -3.66
C THR A 40 7.30 -5.36 -2.79
N GLU A 41 8.46 -4.97 -3.32
CA GLU A 41 9.43 -4.13 -2.60
C GLU A 41 8.87 -2.74 -2.28
N ILE A 42 8.17 -2.11 -3.22
CA ILE A 42 7.51 -0.80 -3.02
C ILE A 42 6.47 -0.91 -1.89
N ALA A 43 5.57 -1.90 -1.98
CA ALA A 43 4.55 -2.12 -0.96
C ALA A 43 5.18 -2.39 0.42
N ALA A 44 6.21 -3.23 0.49
CA ALA A 44 6.88 -3.57 1.72
C ALA A 44 7.54 -2.33 2.38
N LYS A 45 8.27 -1.52 1.61
CA LYS A 45 8.90 -0.28 2.12
C LYS A 45 7.86 0.71 2.65
N ARG A 46 6.79 0.92 1.88
CA ARG A 46 5.72 1.85 2.26
C ARG A 46 4.99 1.40 3.53
N LEU A 47 4.73 0.11 3.66
CA LEU A 47 4.11 -0.49 4.84
C LEU A 47 5.04 -0.42 6.05
N ALA A 48 6.33 -0.74 5.89
CA ALA A 48 7.31 -0.64 6.97
C ALA A 48 7.39 0.79 7.54
N ALA A 49 7.43 1.81 6.68
CA ALA A 49 7.42 3.20 7.10
C ALA A 49 6.12 3.59 7.82
N ALA A 50 4.97 3.08 7.37
CA ALA A 50 3.69 3.31 8.04
C ALA A 50 3.67 2.69 9.44
N LEU A 51 4.14 1.45 9.57
CA LEU A 51 4.20 0.73 10.84
C LEU A 51 5.15 1.41 11.84
N ALA A 52 6.29 1.92 11.39
CA ALA A 52 7.21 2.68 12.22
C ALA A 52 6.53 3.91 12.83
N LYS A 53 5.87 4.74 12.00
CA LYS A 53 5.11 5.92 12.46
C LYS A 53 3.99 5.56 13.44
N MET A 54 3.30 4.45 13.20
CA MET A 54 2.23 4.00 14.11
C MET A 54 2.76 3.53 15.47
N ARG A 55 4.00 3.03 15.53
CA ARG A 55 4.66 2.64 16.79
C ARG A 55 5.11 3.86 17.58
N GLU A 56 5.60 4.90 16.92
CA GLU A 56 6.03 6.16 17.56
C GLU A 56 4.84 6.96 18.13
N ALA A 57 3.65 6.83 17.53
CA ALA A 57 2.44 7.52 17.98
C ALA A 57 1.74 6.85 19.17
N ARG A 58 2.32 5.80 19.76
CA ARG A 58 1.80 5.05 20.90
C ARG A 58 2.59 5.38 22.16
#